data_AF-A0A965L3V7-F1
#
_entry.id   AF-A0A965L3V7-F1
#
_cell.length_a   1.000
_cell.length_b   1.000
_cell.length_c   1.000
_cell.angle_alpha   90.00
_cell.angle_beta   90.00
_cell.angle_gamma   90.00
#
_symmetry.space_group_name_H-M   'P 1'
#
loop_
_entity.id
_entity.type
_entity.pdbx_description
1 polymer ?
#
loop_
_entity_poly.entity_id
_entity_poly.type
_entity_poly.pdbx_seq_one_letter_code
_entity_poly.pdbx_strand_id
1 'polypeptide(L)'
;MPSRISFLVIALFPLIVHAQKVEDQDRKEFLIQTPTRLHDWLLSSEGSNRLPYDVALSWISSTQRQPDIDRSEKLLAYLTERSLMAAGDPLGASRLRALVQALPYRGRIALPSTDARWLEANQDADPILLPGDRLVSYRRPLTVSVVLSSGKVCNIAHRAGQPALAYAMACLGDTEEQSRLLSRIRDSSRIWIGQPDGQVFTAFLDLTQDFLSPEPAPGAWIWVPQGWAEQEEWFSLALAELLAAQGPAGNYVRSLAEPEVQPVIRKKPVPITRSQFGSVGLIQMPSARMSPEGTLSVSRTFSEPYRRINIQMQALPWLEYGLRYTDIRNRLYGPASFSGDQTYIDKSLDLKFRLIEETDYRPQIAIGMIDAVGTGLFSSEYIVASKRFGDFDVSGGLAFGVIGAGGNVSNPLGVFTDRFKNRRRSDVGQGGKPAVTTWFTGQASPFFGVQWLTPWPNWIAKVEYSANDGSLEPYLSGTIRSIQPQRSRVNAALVYQMNDWVDFSFGLERGYQFIAGLNLHTSLNKKPLPKILDRPLPVITPQPVQGSPPLNSRSAESMTDNRQPDWRGISVEIERVSLWRVETIERQNTELIVRFLSTPGVYAQDRIERVGRILHQMSPPDIDRFTIHL
;
A
#
# COMPACT_ATOMS: atom_id res chain seq x y z
N MET A 1 72.22 -28.21 12.15
CA MET A 1 72.17 -29.31 11.16
C MET A 1 70.93 -30.17 11.47
N PRO A 2 70.14 -30.63 10.49
CA PRO A 2 69.21 -29.83 9.68
C PRO A 2 67.72 -30.26 9.83
N SER A 3 66.83 -29.35 9.42
CA SER A 3 65.52 -29.54 8.75
C SER A 3 64.56 -30.66 9.15
N ARG A 4 63.33 -30.31 9.55
CA ARG A 4 62.10 -30.93 9.03
C ARG A 4 60.98 -29.90 8.87
N ILE A 5 60.68 -29.57 7.62
CA ILE A 5 59.49 -28.87 7.17
C ILE A 5 58.38 -29.91 7.07
N SER A 6 57.32 -29.80 7.88
CA SER A 6 56.08 -30.56 7.68
C SER A 6 55.11 -29.68 6.90
N PHE A 7 54.93 -29.99 5.61
CA PHE A 7 53.80 -29.49 4.83
C PHE A 7 52.53 -30.18 5.32
N LEU A 8 51.66 -29.45 6.01
CA LEU A 8 50.30 -29.89 6.28
C LEU A 8 49.47 -29.61 5.02
N VAL A 9 49.26 -30.63 4.20
CA VAL A 9 48.31 -30.58 3.08
C VAL A 9 46.90 -30.66 3.66
N ILE A 10 46.25 -29.50 3.81
CA ILE A 10 44.82 -29.44 4.08
C ILE A 10 44.11 -29.74 2.76
N ALA A 11 43.63 -30.98 2.62
CA ALA A 11 42.74 -31.37 1.53
C ALA A 11 41.40 -30.63 1.69
N LEU A 12 41.23 -29.54 0.93
CA LEU A 12 39.92 -28.93 0.68
C LEU A 12 39.11 -29.91 -0.19
N PHE A 13 38.31 -30.76 0.46
CA PHE A 13 37.24 -31.46 -0.23
C PHE A 13 36.17 -30.43 -0.63
N PRO A 14 35.86 -30.25 -1.91
CA PRO A 14 34.68 -29.48 -2.29
C PRO A 14 33.46 -30.30 -1.85
N LEU A 15 32.65 -29.75 -0.94
CA LEU A 15 31.28 -30.20 -0.74
C LEU A 15 30.51 -29.87 -2.03
N ILE A 16 30.54 -30.81 -2.97
CA ILE A 16 29.68 -30.79 -4.14
C ILE A 16 28.27 -30.98 -3.62
N VAL A 17 27.52 -29.88 -3.50
CA VAL A 17 26.06 -29.93 -3.39
C VAL A 17 25.57 -30.57 -4.69
N HIS A 18 25.30 -31.86 -4.65
CA HIS A 18 24.54 -32.51 -5.71
C HIS A 18 23.12 -31.93 -5.63
N ALA A 19 22.83 -30.94 -6.48
CA ALA A 19 21.47 -30.65 -6.90
C ALA A 19 20.97 -31.90 -7.63
N GLN A 20 20.41 -32.85 -6.88
CA GLN A 20 19.71 -33.97 -7.46
C GLN A 20 18.59 -33.38 -8.33
N LYS A 21 18.59 -33.71 -9.62
CA LYS A 21 17.53 -33.37 -10.55
C LYS A 21 16.26 -34.08 -10.04
N VAL A 22 15.50 -33.42 -9.18
CA VAL A 22 14.21 -33.92 -8.71
C VAL A 22 13.30 -33.93 -9.93
N GLU A 23 12.95 -35.13 -10.35
CA GLU A 23 11.99 -35.35 -11.42
C GLU A 23 10.65 -34.77 -10.97
N ASP A 24 10.13 -33.82 -11.75
CA ASP A 24 9.01 -32.91 -11.45
C ASP A 24 7.67 -33.69 -11.52
N GLN A 25 7.48 -34.69 -10.65
CA GLN A 25 6.39 -35.68 -10.74
C GLN A 25 4.97 -35.11 -10.52
N ASP A 26 4.85 -33.81 -10.24
CA ASP A 26 3.59 -33.13 -9.85
C ASP A 26 3.19 -31.97 -10.77
N ARG A 27 3.56 -32.02 -12.06
CA ARG A 27 3.13 -31.02 -13.07
C ARG A 27 2.34 -31.64 -14.22
N LYS A 28 1.36 -30.90 -14.74
CA LYS A 28 0.62 -31.22 -15.96
C LYS A 28 1.05 -30.27 -17.08
N GLU A 29 1.42 -30.84 -18.22
CA GLU A 29 1.81 -30.08 -19.41
C GLU A 29 0.75 -30.21 -20.51
N PHE A 30 0.49 -29.10 -21.20
CA PHE A 30 -0.47 -29.00 -22.30
C PHE A 30 0.26 -28.41 -23.50
N LEU A 31 0.34 -29.17 -24.60
CA LEU A 31 0.97 -28.73 -25.84
C LEU A 31 -0.03 -27.98 -26.71
N ILE A 32 0.32 -26.77 -27.12
CA ILE A 32 -0.50 -25.97 -28.02
C ILE A 32 -0.27 -26.43 -29.45
N GLN A 33 -1.34 -26.89 -30.11
CA GLN A 33 -1.27 -27.43 -31.48
C GLN A 33 -1.68 -26.39 -32.53
N THR A 34 -2.67 -25.56 -32.20
CA THR A 34 -3.21 -24.52 -33.06
C THR A 34 -3.07 -23.16 -32.38
N PRO A 35 -2.86 -22.07 -33.13
CA PRO A 35 -2.88 -20.74 -32.54
C PRO A 35 -4.20 -20.50 -31.81
N THR A 36 -4.16 -20.12 -30.54
CA THR A 36 -5.37 -19.92 -29.72
C THR A 36 -5.09 -18.84 -28.67
N ARG A 37 -6.09 -18.01 -28.38
CA ARG A 37 -5.99 -17.01 -27.31
C ARG A 37 -6.01 -17.69 -25.95
N LEU A 38 -5.29 -17.12 -24.98
CA LEU A 38 -5.20 -17.73 -23.66
C LEU A 38 -6.57 -17.84 -22.98
N HIS A 39 -7.42 -16.82 -23.08
CA HIS A 39 -8.76 -16.89 -22.50
C HIS A 39 -9.62 -18.02 -23.12
N ASP A 40 -9.59 -18.20 -24.44
CA ASP A 40 -10.30 -19.28 -25.14
C ASP A 40 -9.83 -20.65 -24.64
N TRP A 41 -8.52 -20.82 -24.46
CA TRP A 41 -7.96 -22.05 -23.92
C TRP A 41 -8.38 -22.29 -22.47
N LEU A 42 -8.35 -21.26 -21.63
CA LEU A 42 -8.77 -21.34 -20.21
C LEU A 42 -10.26 -21.70 -20.08
N LEU A 43 -11.12 -21.17 -20.96
CA LEU A 43 -12.56 -21.46 -21.01
C LEU A 43 -12.87 -22.83 -21.65
N SER A 44 -11.92 -23.43 -22.35
CA SER A 44 -12.09 -24.77 -22.92
C SER A 44 -12.22 -25.85 -21.83
N SER A 45 -12.75 -27.01 -22.20
CA SER A 45 -12.80 -28.18 -21.31
C SER A 45 -11.41 -28.63 -20.82
N GLU A 46 -10.36 -28.33 -21.58
CA GLU A 46 -8.98 -28.67 -21.21
C GLU A 46 -8.45 -27.73 -20.11
N GLY A 47 -8.73 -26.43 -20.20
CA GLY A 47 -8.31 -25.44 -19.19
C GLY A 47 -9.16 -25.49 -17.91
N SER A 48 -10.49 -25.50 -18.05
CA SER A 48 -11.43 -25.38 -16.93
C SER A 48 -11.38 -26.54 -15.93
N ASN A 49 -11.15 -27.78 -16.36
CA ASN A 49 -11.27 -28.97 -15.49
C ASN A 49 -9.94 -29.60 -15.07
N ARG A 50 -8.78 -29.12 -15.55
CA ARG A 50 -7.50 -29.85 -15.37
C ARG A 50 -6.43 -29.13 -14.56
N LEU A 51 -6.57 -27.82 -14.31
CA LEU A 51 -5.58 -27.00 -13.61
C LEU A 51 -5.62 -27.25 -12.09
N PRO A 52 -4.57 -27.86 -11.49
CA PRO A 52 -4.51 -28.07 -10.04
C PRO A 52 -4.16 -26.79 -9.27
N TYR A 53 -3.48 -25.84 -9.94
CA TYR A 53 -3.17 -24.52 -9.40
C TYR A 53 -3.11 -23.51 -10.56
N ASP A 54 -4.20 -22.79 -10.73
CA ASP A 54 -4.44 -21.80 -11.79
C ASP A 54 -3.49 -20.59 -11.68
N VAL A 55 -3.26 -20.06 -10.47
CA VAL A 55 -2.34 -18.94 -10.21
C VAL A 55 -0.90 -19.26 -10.65
N ALA A 56 -0.49 -20.53 -10.64
CA ALA A 56 0.85 -20.93 -11.05
C ALA A 56 0.98 -21.33 -12.53
N LEU A 57 -0.05 -21.08 -13.36
CA LEU A 57 0.01 -21.43 -14.77
C LEU A 57 1.23 -20.79 -15.43
N SER A 58 2.09 -21.62 -16.02
CA SER A 58 3.30 -21.18 -16.73
C SER A 58 3.10 -21.33 -18.22
N TRP A 59 3.32 -20.24 -18.96
CA TRP A 59 3.46 -20.31 -20.41
C TRP A 59 4.93 -20.47 -20.78
N ILE A 60 5.25 -21.58 -21.43
CA ILE A 60 6.58 -21.93 -21.88
C ILE A 60 6.64 -21.75 -23.40
N SER A 61 7.54 -20.88 -23.85
CA SER A 61 7.77 -20.64 -25.28
C SER A 61 9.26 -20.72 -25.60
N SER A 62 9.59 -21.26 -26.77
CA SER A 62 10.98 -21.31 -27.24
C SER A 62 11.57 -19.91 -27.46
N THR A 63 10.72 -18.92 -27.74
CA THR A 63 11.11 -17.52 -27.95
C THR A 63 11.77 -16.90 -26.71
N GLN A 64 11.33 -17.32 -25.52
CA GLN A 64 11.80 -16.78 -24.24
C GLN A 64 13.10 -17.46 -23.74
N ARG A 65 13.53 -18.55 -24.37
CA ARG A 65 14.68 -19.33 -23.90
C ARG A 65 16.01 -18.59 -24.01
N GLN A 66 16.24 -17.86 -25.11
CA GLN A 66 17.49 -17.10 -25.29
C GLN A 66 17.60 -15.92 -24.32
N PRO A 67 16.55 -15.09 -24.13
CA PRO A 67 16.56 -14.06 -23.08
C PRO A 67 16.89 -14.60 -21.67
N ASP A 68 16.39 -15.79 -21.33
CA ASP A 68 16.69 -16.43 -20.03
C ASP A 68 18.16 -16.83 -19.91
N ILE A 69 18.76 -17.33 -21.00
CA ILE A 69 20.19 -17.65 -21.06
C ILE A 69 21.01 -16.37 -20.91
N ASP A 70 20.72 -15.33 -21.69
CA ASP A 70 21.46 -14.06 -21.67
C ASP A 70 21.41 -13.41 -20.28
N ARG A 71 20.24 -13.46 -19.62
CA ARG A 71 20.06 -12.98 -18.24
C ARG A 71 20.92 -13.78 -17.25
N SER A 72 20.92 -15.11 -17.36
CA SER A 72 21.73 -15.99 -16.51
C SER A 72 23.23 -15.72 -16.70
N GLU A 73 23.71 -15.64 -17.94
CA GLU A 73 25.13 -15.37 -18.24
C GLU A 73 25.58 -14.03 -17.66
N LYS A 74 24.76 -12.99 -17.78
CA LYS A 74 25.05 -11.67 -17.18
C LYS A 74 25.14 -11.73 -15.65
N LEU A 75 24.22 -12.44 -14.99
CA LEU A 75 24.26 -12.67 -13.54
C LEU A 75 25.52 -13.45 -13.13
N LEU A 76 25.87 -14.50 -13.88
CA LEU A 76 27.03 -15.34 -13.60
C LEU A 76 28.35 -14.59 -13.76
N ALA A 77 28.47 -13.75 -14.80
CA ALA A 77 29.64 -12.91 -14.99
C ALA A 77 29.84 -11.97 -13.78
N TYR A 78 28.77 -11.28 -13.37
CA TYR A 78 28.81 -10.36 -12.24
C TYR A 78 29.12 -11.05 -10.91
N LEU A 79 28.49 -12.21 -10.64
CA LEU A 79 28.76 -13.00 -9.44
C LEU A 79 30.18 -13.57 -9.43
N THR A 80 30.75 -13.87 -10.61
CA THR A 80 32.14 -14.31 -10.73
C THR A 80 33.09 -13.18 -10.32
N GLU A 81 32.92 -11.97 -10.84
CA GLU A 81 33.72 -10.81 -10.43
C GLU A 81 33.61 -10.54 -8.92
N ARG A 82 32.38 -10.56 -8.37
CA ARG A 82 32.14 -10.36 -6.94
C ARG A 82 32.76 -11.46 -6.08
N SER A 83 32.74 -12.71 -6.52
CA SER A 83 33.35 -13.83 -5.78
C SER A 83 34.87 -13.71 -5.64
N LEU A 84 35.51 -12.89 -6.51
CA LEU A 84 36.94 -12.63 -6.49
C LEU A 84 37.32 -11.39 -5.67
N MET A 85 36.36 -10.57 -5.25
CA MET A 85 36.61 -9.36 -4.46
C MET A 85 36.71 -9.68 -2.96
N ALA A 86 37.78 -9.19 -2.30
CA ALA A 86 37.98 -9.41 -0.86
C ALA A 86 36.98 -8.63 0.02
N ALA A 87 36.40 -7.55 -0.49
CA ALA A 87 35.36 -6.77 0.17
C ALA A 87 33.96 -7.18 -0.35
N GLY A 88 33.04 -7.52 0.55
CA GLY A 88 31.63 -7.78 0.19
C GLY A 88 31.23 -9.25 0.00
N ASP A 89 31.48 -10.08 1.02
CA ASP A 89 31.04 -11.49 1.12
C ASP A 89 31.28 -12.36 -0.16
N PRO A 90 32.55 -12.68 -0.48
CA PRO A 90 32.89 -13.51 -1.64
C PRO A 90 32.33 -14.94 -1.56
N LEU A 91 32.10 -15.47 -0.34
CA LEU A 91 31.49 -16.79 -0.15
C LEU A 91 30.00 -16.76 -0.49
N GLY A 92 29.27 -15.73 -0.07
CA GLY A 92 27.89 -15.50 -0.47
C GLY A 92 27.73 -15.38 -1.98
N ALA A 93 28.57 -14.56 -2.62
CA ALA A 93 28.61 -14.43 -4.08
C ALA A 93 28.90 -15.78 -4.78
N SER A 94 29.84 -16.58 -4.25
CA SER A 94 30.15 -17.91 -4.79
C SER A 94 28.98 -18.89 -4.69
N ARG A 95 28.23 -18.87 -3.58
CA ARG A 95 27.04 -19.72 -3.38
C ARG A 95 25.87 -19.28 -4.27
N LEU A 96 25.64 -17.98 -4.41
CA LEU A 96 24.66 -17.46 -5.36
C LEU A 96 25.02 -17.82 -6.79
N ARG A 97 26.31 -17.77 -7.15
CA ARG A 97 26.77 -18.23 -8.47
C ARG A 97 26.42 -19.68 -8.70
N ALA A 98 26.68 -20.56 -7.72
CA ALA A 98 26.34 -21.98 -7.80
C ALA A 98 24.82 -22.20 -7.90
N LEU A 99 24.01 -21.41 -7.18
CA LEU A 99 22.55 -21.43 -7.29
C LEU A 99 22.10 -21.07 -8.71
N VAL A 100 22.56 -19.94 -9.25
CA VAL A 100 22.20 -19.49 -10.61
C VAL A 100 22.63 -20.51 -11.67
N GLN A 101 23.81 -21.12 -11.53
CA GLN A 101 24.28 -22.17 -12.44
C GLN A 101 23.40 -23.43 -12.43
N ALA A 102 22.73 -23.71 -11.31
CA ALA A 102 21.87 -24.88 -11.18
C ALA A 102 20.45 -24.67 -11.73
N LEU A 103 20.04 -23.43 -12.02
CA LEU A 103 18.69 -23.11 -12.48
C LEU A 103 18.50 -23.47 -13.97
N PRO A 104 17.48 -24.24 -14.33
CA PRO A 104 17.18 -24.53 -15.74
C PRO A 104 16.63 -23.31 -16.49
N TYR A 105 16.99 -23.23 -17.78
CA TYR A 105 16.43 -22.26 -18.72
C TYR A 105 15.07 -22.75 -19.24
N ARG A 106 13.99 -22.41 -18.53
CA ARG A 106 12.64 -22.89 -18.83
C ARG A 106 11.97 -22.14 -19.99
N GLY A 107 12.36 -20.91 -20.32
CA GLY A 107 11.68 -20.13 -21.35
C GLY A 107 10.26 -19.74 -20.92
N ARG A 108 10.09 -19.42 -19.63
CA ARG A 108 8.78 -19.10 -19.06
C ARG A 108 8.46 -17.63 -19.30
N ILE A 109 7.30 -17.36 -19.88
CA ILE A 109 6.73 -16.04 -20.04
C ILE A 109 5.74 -15.80 -18.89
N ALA A 110 5.85 -14.65 -18.24
CA ALA A 110 4.91 -14.22 -17.21
C ALA A 110 3.54 -13.93 -17.85
N LEU A 111 2.47 -14.49 -17.27
CA LEU A 111 1.12 -14.24 -17.75
C LEU A 111 0.56 -12.96 -17.12
N PRO A 112 -0.08 -12.07 -17.90
CA PRO A 112 -0.71 -10.86 -17.38
C PRO A 112 -1.83 -11.18 -16.38
N SER A 113 -2.58 -12.25 -16.63
CA SER A 113 -3.61 -12.79 -15.76
C SER A 113 -3.87 -14.25 -16.11
N THR A 114 -4.40 -15.01 -15.15
CA THR A 114 -4.94 -16.36 -15.36
C THR A 114 -6.47 -16.38 -15.30
N ASP A 115 -7.11 -15.22 -15.13
CA ASP A 115 -8.56 -15.05 -15.19
C ASP A 115 -9.00 -14.88 -16.64
N ALA A 116 -9.68 -15.91 -17.17
CA ALA A 116 -10.14 -15.93 -18.55
C ALA A 116 -11.12 -14.80 -18.88
N ARG A 117 -12.01 -14.42 -17.95
CA ARG A 117 -13.00 -13.35 -18.19
C ARG A 117 -12.35 -11.98 -18.16
N TRP A 118 -11.35 -11.80 -17.31
CA TRP A 118 -10.55 -10.57 -17.32
C TRP A 118 -9.81 -10.42 -18.65
N LEU A 119 -9.19 -11.50 -19.15
CA LEU A 119 -8.47 -11.50 -20.44
C LEU A 119 -9.43 -11.26 -21.62
N GLU A 120 -10.61 -11.87 -21.61
CA GLU A 120 -11.66 -11.64 -22.62
C GLU A 120 -12.06 -10.16 -22.70
N ALA A 121 -12.15 -9.48 -21.54
CA ALA A 121 -12.46 -8.06 -21.46
C ALA A 121 -11.25 -7.14 -21.76
N ASN A 122 -10.02 -7.63 -21.60
CA ASN A 122 -8.76 -6.89 -21.79
C ASN A 122 -7.92 -7.54 -22.90
N GLN A 123 -8.44 -7.51 -24.14
CA GLN A 123 -7.86 -8.25 -25.27
C GLN A 123 -6.39 -7.88 -25.58
N ASP A 124 -5.96 -6.67 -25.26
CA ASP A 124 -4.56 -6.23 -25.42
C ASP A 124 -3.60 -6.96 -24.46
N ALA A 125 -4.12 -7.45 -23.32
CA ALA A 125 -3.39 -8.24 -22.33
C ALA A 125 -3.62 -9.76 -22.49
N ASP A 126 -4.36 -10.19 -23.51
CA ASP A 126 -4.67 -11.59 -23.78
C ASP A 126 -3.74 -12.15 -24.88
N PRO A 127 -2.72 -12.95 -24.51
CA PRO A 127 -1.73 -13.44 -25.45
C PRO A 127 -2.30 -14.50 -26.38
N ILE A 128 -1.73 -14.58 -27.59
CA ILE A 128 -1.97 -15.66 -28.54
C ILE A 128 -0.88 -16.71 -28.33
N LEU A 129 -1.29 -17.90 -27.91
CA LEU A 129 -0.42 -19.07 -27.77
C LEU A 129 -0.16 -19.64 -29.16
N LEU A 130 1.10 -19.95 -29.47
CA LEU A 130 1.52 -20.44 -30.79
C LEU A 130 1.70 -21.97 -30.80
N PRO A 131 1.58 -22.62 -31.97
CA PRO A 131 1.90 -24.04 -32.10
C PRO A 131 3.32 -24.34 -31.60
N GLY A 132 3.43 -25.32 -30.71
CA GLY A 132 4.69 -25.70 -30.06
C GLY A 132 4.94 -25.06 -28.69
N ASP A 133 4.19 -24.02 -28.32
CA ASP A 133 4.16 -23.52 -26.95
C ASP A 133 3.58 -24.56 -26.00
N ARG A 134 3.91 -24.46 -24.72
CA ARG A 134 3.36 -25.32 -23.67
C ARG A 134 2.79 -24.50 -22.55
N LEU A 135 1.63 -24.92 -22.04
CA LEU A 135 1.13 -24.47 -20.75
C LEU A 135 1.46 -25.54 -19.71
N VAL A 136 2.01 -25.13 -18.58
CA VAL A 136 2.39 -26.02 -17.49
C VAL A 136 1.68 -25.57 -16.23
N SER A 137 0.92 -26.47 -15.62
CA SER A 137 0.27 -26.25 -14.32
C SER A 137 0.87 -27.18 -13.28
N TYR A 138 0.98 -26.67 -12.05
CA TYR A 138 1.62 -27.36 -10.93
C TYR A 138 0.58 -27.73 -9.89
N ARG A 139 0.91 -28.67 -9.01
CA ARG A 139 0.21 -28.75 -7.72
C ARG A 139 0.54 -27.53 -6.88
N ARG A 140 -0.43 -27.08 -6.08
CA ARG A 140 -0.26 -25.94 -5.18
C ARG A 140 0.76 -26.28 -4.09
N PRO A 141 1.90 -25.56 -4.00
CA PRO A 141 2.84 -25.77 -2.91
C PRO A 141 2.27 -25.30 -1.58
N LEU A 142 2.84 -25.79 -0.48
CA LEU A 142 2.51 -25.33 0.88
C LEU A 142 3.57 -24.40 1.46
N THR A 143 4.56 -23.99 0.66
CA THR A 143 5.74 -23.25 1.11
C THR A 143 6.02 -22.03 0.25
N VAL A 144 6.77 -21.07 0.83
CA VAL A 144 7.42 -19.96 0.15
C VAL A 144 8.94 -20.14 0.28
N SER A 145 9.69 -19.84 -0.78
CA SER A 145 11.14 -19.99 -0.78
C SER A 145 11.82 -18.63 -0.66
N VAL A 146 12.74 -18.50 0.29
CA VAL A 146 13.50 -17.27 0.55
C VAL A 146 14.96 -17.49 0.16
N VAL A 147 15.53 -16.57 -0.61
CA VAL A 147 16.94 -16.56 -1.03
C VAL A 147 17.61 -15.33 -0.43
N LEU A 148 18.72 -15.54 0.30
CA LEU A 148 19.52 -14.48 0.92
C LEU A 148 20.80 -14.21 0.14
N SER A 149 21.40 -13.03 0.35
CA SER A 149 22.69 -12.68 -0.30
C SER A 149 23.87 -13.55 0.09
N SER A 150 23.77 -14.26 1.21
CA SER A 150 24.72 -15.31 1.62
C SER A 150 24.62 -16.60 0.78
N GLY A 151 23.68 -16.66 -0.16
CA GLY A 151 23.34 -17.85 -0.94
C GLY A 151 22.54 -18.90 -0.16
N LYS A 152 22.12 -18.60 1.07
CA LYS A 152 21.21 -19.45 1.86
C LYS A 152 19.82 -19.44 1.20
N VAL A 153 19.23 -20.62 1.05
CA VAL A 153 17.86 -20.81 0.57
C VAL A 153 17.05 -21.49 1.67
N CYS A 154 15.91 -20.90 2.04
CA CYS A 154 14.98 -21.46 3.03
C CYS A 154 13.64 -21.77 2.38
N ASN A 155 13.07 -22.93 2.69
CA ASN A 155 11.68 -23.24 2.38
C ASN A 155 10.85 -23.14 3.66
N ILE A 156 9.85 -22.27 3.64
CA ILE A 156 9.10 -21.85 4.81
C ILE A 156 7.63 -22.12 4.56
N ALA A 157 6.94 -22.73 5.52
CA ALA A 157 5.50 -22.98 5.42
C ALA A 157 4.74 -21.67 5.16
N HIS A 158 3.91 -21.66 4.12
CA HIS A 158 3.11 -20.51 3.74
C HIS A 158 2.02 -20.25 4.79
N ARG A 159 1.87 -18.99 5.21
CA ARG A 159 0.78 -18.49 6.04
C ARG A 159 0.07 -17.31 5.37
N ALA A 160 -1.25 -17.41 5.22
CA ALA A 160 -2.06 -16.34 4.63
C ALA A 160 -1.96 -15.04 5.45
N GLY A 161 -1.96 -13.89 4.79
CA GLY A 161 -1.90 -12.57 5.42
C GLY A 161 -0.50 -12.09 5.83
N GLN A 162 0.53 -12.94 5.69
CA GLN A 162 1.89 -12.59 6.11
C GLN A 162 2.64 -11.83 5.00
N PRO A 163 3.31 -10.70 5.32
CA PRO A 163 4.12 -9.97 4.35
C PRO A 163 5.42 -10.73 4.02
N ALA A 164 6.05 -10.40 2.90
CA ALA A 164 7.34 -10.98 2.50
C ALA A 164 8.43 -10.84 3.57
N LEU A 165 8.39 -9.74 4.34
CA LEU A 165 9.27 -9.51 5.47
C LEU A 165 9.20 -10.60 6.54
N ALA A 166 8.02 -11.15 6.83
CA ALA A 166 7.84 -12.20 7.82
C ALA A 166 8.62 -13.47 7.43
N TYR A 167 8.56 -13.85 6.16
CA TYR A 167 9.32 -14.97 5.61
C TYR A 167 10.82 -14.69 5.58
N ALA A 168 11.23 -13.46 5.24
CA ALA A 168 12.64 -13.05 5.28
C ALA A 168 13.24 -13.22 6.69
N MET A 169 12.53 -12.74 7.72
CA MET A 169 12.97 -12.87 9.12
C MET A 169 13.03 -14.33 9.59
N ALA A 170 12.06 -15.15 9.19
CA ALA A 170 12.05 -16.58 9.48
C ALA A 170 13.23 -17.32 8.81
N CYS A 171 13.64 -16.93 7.60
CA CYS A 171 14.80 -17.53 6.94
C CYS A 171 16.14 -17.18 7.61
N LEU A 172 16.26 -15.97 8.17
CA LEU A 172 17.48 -15.57 8.90
C LEU A 172 17.69 -16.42 10.15
N GLY A 173 16.64 -16.59 10.96
CA GLY A 173 16.63 -17.49 12.12
C GLY A 173 17.46 -17.05 13.34
N ASP A 174 18.55 -16.30 13.15
CA ASP A 174 19.40 -15.74 14.23
C ASP A 174 18.92 -14.33 14.64
N THR A 175 18.76 -14.10 15.94
CA THR A 175 18.34 -12.81 16.50
C THR A 175 19.38 -11.71 16.26
N GLU A 176 20.67 -12.03 16.18
CA GLU A 176 21.70 -11.06 15.84
C GLU A 176 21.68 -10.70 14.35
N GLU A 177 21.48 -11.67 13.45
CA GLU A 177 21.30 -11.41 12.02
C GLU A 177 19.99 -10.67 11.72
N GLN A 178 18.90 -11.01 12.42
CA GLN A 178 17.64 -10.28 12.35
C GLN A 178 17.83 -8.84 12.84
N SER A 179 18.53 -8.63 13.96
CA SER A 179 18.83 -7.28 14.46
C SER A 179 19.76 -6.51 13.53
N ARG A 180 20.73 -7.18 12.87
CA ARG A 180 21.60 -6.59 11.85
C ARG A 180 20.85 -6.25 10.57
N LEU A 181 19.90 -7.08 10.14
CA LEU A 181 19.01 -6.75 9.03
C LEU A 181 18.19 -5.53 9.43
N LEU A 182 17.44 -5.59 10.54
CA LEU A 182 16.58 -4.52 11.02
C LEU A 182 17.31 -3.20 11.28
N SER A 183 18.56 -3.23 11.75
CA SER A 183 19.39 -2.03 11.96
C SER A 183 20.04 -1.49 10.68
N ARG A 184 20.10 -2.29 9.61
CA ARG A 184 20.60 -1.89 8.28
C ARG A 184 19.48 -1.56 7.30
N ILE A 185 18.25 -1.96 7.59
CA ILE A 185 17.06 -1.53 6.84
C ILE A 185 17.05 -0.02 6.80
N ARG A 186 17.30 0.51 5.60
CA ARG A 186 16.96 1.89 5.23
C ARG A 186 15.53 1.84 4.67
N ASP A 187 14.81 2.96 4.64
CA ASP A 187 13.42 2.95 4.12
C ASP A 187 13.39 2.61 2.61
N SER A 188 14.57 2.56 1.94
CA SER A 188 14.77 2.12 0.56
C SER A 188 15.16 0.65 0.37
N SER A 189 15.40 -0.13 1.43
CA SER A 189 15.78 -1.54 1.29
C SER A 189 14.60 -2.34 0.72
N ARG A 190 14.80 -3.03 -0.41
CA ARG A 190 13.74 -3.74 -1.13
C ARG A 190 13.88 -5.26 -1.00
N ILE A 191 12.78 -5.94 -0.75
CA ILE A 191 12.60 -7.37 -0.97
C ILE A 191 11.95 -7.55 -2.33
N TRP A 192 12.38 -8.55 -3.08
CA TRP A 192 11.80 -8.88 -4.38
C TRP A 192 10.96 -10.14 -4.26
N ILE A 193 9.74 -10.11 -4.77
CA ILE A 193 8.75 -11.19 -4.68
C ILE A 193 8.47 -11.68 -6.09
N GLY A 194 8.98 -12.85 -6.44
CA GLY A 194 8.59 -13.57 -7.66
C GLY A 194 7.37 -14.44 -7.36
N GLN A 195 6.21 -14.03 -7.84
CA GLN A 195 4.97 -14.78 -7.63
C GLN A 195 4.94 -16.07 -8.48
N PRO A 196 4.10 -17.06 -8.09
CA PRO A 196 3.96 -18.32 -8.82
C PRO A 196 3.56 -18.16 -10.28
N ASP A 197 2.92 -17.06 -10.67
CA ASP A 197 2.51 -16.69 -12.05
C ASP A 197 3.69 -16.17 -12.92
N GLY A 198 4.84 -15.90 -12.29
CA GLY A 198 6.03 -15.35 -12.93
C GLY A 198 6.15 -13.82 -12.83
N GLN A 199 5.17 -13.13 -12.25
CA GLN A 199 5.25 -11.68 -12.04
C GLN A 199 6.20 -11.37 -10.88
N VAL A 200 6.94 -10.27 -11.00
CA VAL A 200 7.90 -9.81 -9.99
C VAL A 200 7.43 -8.50 -9.40
N PHE A 201 7.36 -8.46 -8.07
CA PHE A 201 6.99 -7.28 -7.30
C PHE A 201 8.10 -6.89 -6.35
N THR A 202 8.07 -5.65 -5.87
CA THR A 202 8.95 -5.19 -4.79
C THR A 202 8.13 -4.92 -3.54
N ALA A 203 8.71 -5.25 -2.40
CA ALA A 203 8.25 -4.85 -1.07
C ALA A 203 9.33 -4.04 -0.37
N PHE A 204 8.93 -2.95 0.26
CA PHE A 204 9.84 -2.18 1.09
C PHE A 204 10.00 -2.89 2.44
N LEU A 205 11.22 -2.90 2.97
CA LEU A 205 11.50 -3.40 4.32
C LEU A 205 10.99 -2.45 5.43
N ASP A 206 10.40 -1.30 5.06
CA ASP A 206 9.74 -0.35 5.96
C ASP A 206 8.35 -0.87 6.39
N LEU A 207 8.19 -1.11 7.69
CA LEU A 207 6.97 -1.56 8.36
C LEU A 207 5.75 -0.62 8.16
N THR A 208 5.96 0.59 7.64
CA THR A 208 4.91 1.61 7.45
C THR A 208 4.43 1.74 6.00
N GLN A 209 5.21 1.28 5.02
CA GLN A 209 4.90 1.37 3.58
C GLN A 209 4.44 0.05 2.94
N ASP A 210 4.34 -1.01 3.75
CA ASP A 210 4.01 -2.40 3.38
C ASP A 210 2.56 -2.62 2.87
N PHE A 211 1.85 -1.56 2.49
CA PHE A 211 0.45 -1.61 2.02
C PHE A 211 0.31 -1.75 0.51
N LEU A 212 1.38 -1.54 -0.27
CA LEU A 212 1.32 -1.58 -1.74
C LEU A 212 1.86 -2.87 -2.35
N SER A 213 2.51 -3.73 -1.57
CA SER A 213 3.14 -4.95 -2.08
C SER A 213 2.21 -6.16 -1.92
N PRO A 214 2.09 -7.02 -2.95
CA PRO A 214 1.23 -8.18 -2.86
C PRO A 214 1.78 -9.18 -1.86
N GLU A 215 0.87 -9.87 -1.18
CA GLU A 215 1.22 -10.95 -0.27
C GLU A 215 1.83 -12.12 -1.07
N PRO A 216 2.93 -12.74 -0.61
CA PRO A 216 3.52 -13.89 -1.30
C PRO A 216 2.52 -15.05 -1.35
N ALA A 217 2.20 -15.52 -2.56
CA ALA A 217 1.34 -16.68 -2.74
C ALA A 217 2.10 -17.99 -2.46
N PRO A 218 1.42 -19.12 -2.19
CA PRO A 218 2.07 -20.41 -2.03
C PRO A 218 2.90 -20.78 -3.26
N GLY A 219 4.20 -21.04 -3.07
CA GLY A 219 5.16 -21.27 -4.14
C GLY A 219 5.94 -20.03 -4.59
N ALA A 220 5.72 -18.86 -3.99
CA ALA A 220 6.47 -17.65 -4.32
C ALA A 220 7.97 -17.80 -3.99
N TRP A 221 8.79 -17.09 -4.77
CA TRP A 221 10.20 -16.81 -4.50
C TRP A 221 10.34 -15.44 -3.84
N ILE A 222 11.14 -15.35 -2.79
CA ILE A 222 11.48 -14.10 -2.11
C ILE A 222 12.99 -13.93 -2.16
N TRP A 223 13.47 -12.89 -2.84
CA TRP A 223 14.86 -12.49 -2.84
C TRP A 223 15.08 -11.33 -1.87
N VAL A 224 16.00 -11.54 -0.91
CA VAL A 224 16.35 -10.57 0.13
C VAL A 224 17.79 -10.10 -0.11
N PRO A 225 17.99 -8.99 -0.83
CA PRO A 225 19.32 -8.41 -1.02
C PRO A 225 19.84 -7.86 0.32
N GLN A 226 21.13 -8.10 0.59
CA GLN A 226 21.86 -7.62 1.76
C GLN A 226 23.24 -7.09 1.34
N GLY A 227 23.68 -6.00 1.95
CA GLY A 227 25.03 -5.46 1.73
C GLY A 227 25.24 -4.97 0.30
N TRP A 228 26.13 -5.61 -0.45
CA TRP A 228 26.47 -5.19 -1.82
C TRP A 228 25.29 -5.32 -2.79
N ALA A 229 24.42 -6.32 -2.59
CA ALA A 229 23.30 -6.57 -3.49
C ALA A 229 22.16 -5.55 -3.32
N GLU A 230 22.09 -4.85 -2.18
CA GLU A 230 21.07 -3.82 -1.92
C GLU A 230 21.22 -2.61 -2.86
N GLN A 231 22.44 -2.31 -3.30
CA GLN A 231 22.74 -1.12 -4.10
C GLN A 231 22.64 -1.38 -5.61
N GLU A 232 22.44 -2.64 -6.01
CA GLU A 232 22.55 -3.12 -7.38
C GLU A 232 21.16 -3.54 -7.89
N GLU A 233 20.35 -2.54 -8.21
CA GLU A 233 18.93 -2.73 -8.58
C GLU A 233 18.78 -3.65 -9.79
N TRP A 234 19.61 -3.47 -10.82
CA TRP A 234 19.59 -4.29 -12.03
C TRP A 234 19.85 -5.78 -11.71
N PHE A 235 20.77 -6.07 -10.77
CA PHE A 235 21.13 -7.43 -10.37
C PHE A 235 19.98 -8.08 -9.63
N SER A 236 19.41 -7.38 -8.66
CA SER A 236 18.30 -7.90 -7.86
C SER A 236 17.04 -8.14 -8.69
N LEU A 237 16.72 -7.24 -9.63
CA LEU A 237 15.64 -7.44 -10.59
C LEU A 237 15.90 -8.68 -11.45
N ALA A 238 17.07 -8.77 -12.08
CA ALA A 238 17.42 -9.89 -12.95
C ALA A 238 17.40 -11.24 -12.19
N LEU A 239 17.90 -11.27 -10.95
CA LEU A 239 17.84 -12.49 -10.14
C LEU A 239 16.40 -12.86 -9.78
N ALA A 240 15.57 -11.88 -9.37
CA ALA A 240 14.17 -12.12 -9.05
C ALA A 240 13.36 -12.62 -10.26
N GLU A 241 13.58 -12.05 -11.45
CA GLU A 241 13.00 -12.52 -12.71
C GLU A 241 13.43 -13.96 -13.03
N LEU A 242 14.73 -14.27 -12.88
CA LEU A 242 15.25 -15.61 -13.15
C LEU A 242 14.65 -16.66 -12.19
N LEU A 243 14.46 -16.30 -10.92
CA LEU A 243 13.80 -17.15 -9.93
C LEU A 243 12.32 -17.35 -10.26
N ALA A 244 11.58 -16.27 -10.57
CA ALA A 244 10.17 -16.35 -10.94
C ALA A 244 9.93 -17.19 -12.21
N ALA A 245 10.89 -17.17 -13.15
CA ALA A 245 10.87 -17.99 -14.37
C ALA A 245 10.95 -19.51 -14.09
N GLN A 246 11.38 -19.93 -12.89
CA GLN A 246 11.51 -21.35 -12.55
C GLN A 246 10.17 -22.07 -12.32
N GLY A 247 9.08 -21.33 -12.14
CA GLY A 247 7.84 -21.88 -11.60
C GLY A 247 7.77 -21.75 -10.07
N PRO A 248 6.72 -22.33 -9.46
CA PRO A 248 6.60 -22.37 -8.01
C PRO A 248 7.81 -23.04 -7.36
N ALA A 249 8.34 -22.43 -6.30
CA ALA A 249 9.61 -22.79 -5.71
C ALA A 249 9.66 -24.16 -5.00
N GLY A 250 8.48 -24.74 -4.71
CA GLY A 250 8.27 -25.89 -3.82
C GLY A 250 8.95 -27.22 -4.19
N ASN A 251 9.58 -27.34 -5.36
CA ASN A 251 10.13 -28.62 -5.85
C ASN A 251 11.67 -28.73 -5.81
N TYR A 252 12.40 -27.71 -5.36
CA TYR A 252 13.87 -27.65 -5.53
C TYR A 252 14.70 -27.88 -4.26
N VAL A 253 14.14 -27.76 -3.06
CA VAL A 253 14.92 -27.87 -1.81
C VAL A 253 14.13 -28.61 -0.73
N ARG A 254 14.58 -29.82 -0.35
CA ARG A 254 14.04 -30.52 0.83
C ARG A 254 14.74 -29.92 2.07
N SER A 255 14.09 -28.98 2.76
CA SER A 255 14.63 -28.43 4.02
C SER A 255 14.50 -29.46 5.14
N LEU A 256 15.53 -29.58 5.99
CA LEU A 256 15.56 -30.45 7.19
C LEU A 256 15.07 -29.73 8.46
N ALA A 257 14.62 -28.48 8.36
CA ALA A 257 13.94 -27.77 9.44
C ALA A 257 13.01 -26.70 8.86
N GLU A 258 11.77 -26.64 9.34
CA GLU A 258 10.77 -25.63 8.97
C GLU A 258 10.78 -24.52 10.03
N PRO A 259 11.45 -23.37 9.80
CA PRO A 259 11.33 -22.24 10.70
C PRO A 259 9.89 -21.71 10.67
N GLU A 260 9.29 -21.52 11.84
CA GLU A 260 7.92 -21.03 11.95
C GLU A 260 7.87 -19.51 11.70
N VAL A 261 6.95 -19.06 10.84
CA VAL A 261 6.74 -17.63 10.59
C VAL A 261 6.08 -17.00 11.82
N GLN A 262 6.81 -16.12 12.50
CA GLN A 262 6.24 -15.27 13.54
C GLN A 262 5.38 -14.17 12.91
N PRO A 263 4.19 -13.88 13.46
CA PRO A 263 3.32 -12.84 12.92
C PRO A 263 3.98 -11.47 13.08
N VAL A 264 4.17 -10.79 11.95
CA VAL A 264 4.65 -9.40 11.94
C VAL A 264 3.43 -8.49 12.04
N ILE A 265 3.33 -7.73 13.14
CA ILE A 265 2.27 -6.74 13.30
C ILE A 265 2.60 -5.55 12.37
N ARG A 266 1.88 -5.43 11.26
CA ARG A 266 1.98 -4.25 10.38
C ARG A 266 1.62 -3.01 11.19
N LYS A 267 2.53 -2.02 11.28
CA LYS A 267 2.19 -0.73 11.89
C LYS A 267 1.33 0.06 10.89
N LYS A 268 0.15 0.51 11.34
CA LYS A 268 -0.70 1.41 10.53
C LYS A 268 0.09 2.70 10.27
N PRO A 269 0.17 3.20 9.03
CA PRO A 269 0.89 4.44 8.77
C PRO A 269 0.16 5.59 9.46
N VAL A 270 0.90 6.62 9.88
CA VAL A 270 0.30 7.82 10.47
C VAL A 270 -0.75 8.39 9.48
N PRO A 271 -2.04 8.46 9.87
CA PRO A 271 -3.11 8.78 8.94
C PRO A 271 -3.02 10.21 8.40
N ILE A 272 -3.50 10.44 7.18
CA ILE A 272 -3.62 11.78 6.63
C ILE A 272 -4.88 12.44 7.19
N THR A 273 -4.73 13.60 7.79
CA THR A 273 -5.83 14.35 8.38
C THR A 273 -5.92 15.75 7.79
N ARG A 274 -7.03 16.43 8.04
CA ARG A 274 -7.33 17.75 7.46
C ARG A 274 -7.32 18.85 8.51
N SER A 275 -7.03 20.06 8.04
CA SER A 275 -7.10 21.30 8.80
C SER A 275 -8.54 21.84 8.85
N GLN A 276 -8.75 22.91 9.60
CA GLN A 276 -10.04 23.61 9.63
C GLN A 276 -10.42 24.26 8.28
N PHE A 277 -9.45 24.48 7.39
CA PHE A 277 -9.64 24.95 6.01
C PHE A 277 -9.96 23.81 5.04
N GLY A 278 -10.08 22.58 5.54
CA GLY A 278 -10.39 21.37 4.78
C GLY A 278 -9.19 20.75 4.08
N SER A 279 -8.16 21.52 3.74
CA SER A 279 -6.96 20.98 3.09
C SER A 279 -6.16 20.09 4.03
N VAL A 280 -5.34 19.20 3.47
CA VAL A 280 -4.46 18.32 4.25
C VAL A 280 -3.47 19.13 5.08
N GLY A 281 -3.52 18.97 6.41
CA GLY A 281 -2.79 19.82 7.34
C GLY A 281 -3.02 19.51 8.82
N LEU A 282 -2.49 20.38 9.66
CA LEU A 282 -2.58 20.29 11.12
C LEU A 282 -3.94 20.83 11.59
N ILE A 283 -3.98 21.93 12.35
CA ILE A 283 -5.23 22.53 12.85
C ILE A 283 -5.57 23.73 11.98
N GLN A 284 -4.78 24.81 12.05
CA GLN A 284 -4.81 25.92 11.11
C GLN A 284 -3.68 25.83 10.09
N MET A 285 -2.54 25.30 10.52
CA MET A 285 -1.31 25.31 9.73
C MET A 285 -1.29 24.16 8.72
N PRO A 286 -0.75 24.41 7.52
CA PRO A 286 -0.68 23.40 6.49
C PRO A 286 0.40 22.34 6.81
N SER A 287 0.30 21.19 6.15
CA SER A 287 1.37 20.21 6.06
C SER A 287 1.78 20.02 4.60
N ALA A 288 2.96 19.48 4.35
CA ALA A 288 3.39 19.15 3.00
C ALA A 288 2.68 17.91 2.44
N ARG A 289 2.00 17.13 3.30
CA ARG A 289 1.38 15.83 2.99
C ARG A 289 0.31 15.93 1.90
N MET A 290 0.17 14.87 1.11
CA MET A 290 -0.88 14.74 0.10
C MET A 290 -1.74 13.52 0.42
N SER A 291 -3.03 13.58 0.12
CA SER A 291 -3.88 12.40 0.12
C SER A 291 -3.54 11.51 -1.09
N PRO A 292 -4.01 10.26 -1.14
CA PRO A 292 -3.97 9.47 -2.37
C PRO A 292 -4.70 10.16 -3.52
N GLU A 293 -4.23 9.99 -4.76
CA GLU A 293 -4.89 10.51 -5.95
C GLU A 293 -6.36 10.07 -6.04
N GLY A 294 -7.21 10.97 -6.51
CA GLY A 294 -8.65 10.76 -6.60
C GLY A 294 -9.37 10.88 -5.25
N THR A 295 -8.69 11.26 -4.17
CA THR A 295 -9.37 11.48 -2.88
C THR A 295 -10.24 12.73 -2.95
N LEU A 296 -11.55 12.57 -2.76
CA LEU A 296 -12.50 13.65 -2.57
C LEU A 296 -12.86 13.73 -1.09
N SER A 297 -12.95 14.95 -0.54
CA SER A 297 -13.37 15.17 0.82
C SER A 297 -14.28 16.37 0.98
N VAL A 298 -15.25 16.24 1.88
CA VAL A 298 -16.20 17.28 2.26
C VAL A 298 -16.13 17.42 3.76
N SER A 299 -15.89 18.63 4.26
CA SER A 299 -15.85 18.88 5.70
C SER A 299 -16.69 20.08 6.10
N ARG A 300 -17.22 20.03 7.32
CA ARG A 300 -17.86 21.16 8.01
C ARG A 300 -17.07 21.45 9.27
N THR A 301 -16.57 22.67 9.42
CA THR A 301 -15.75 23.08 10.56
C THR A 301 -16.31 24.32 11.24
N PHE A 302 -16.09 24.39 12.55
CA PHE A 302 -16.60 25.43 13.44
C PHE A 302 -15.43 25.99 14.25
N SER A 303 -15.18 27.29 14.14
CA SER A 303 -14.22 28.06 14.95
C SER A 303 -14.74 29.49 14.99
N GLU A 304 -15.37 29.91 16.09
CA GLU A 304 -16.09 31.18 16.16
C GLU A 304 -15.19 32.35 15.74
N PRO A 305 -15.66 33.28 14.87
CA PRO A 305 -17.02 33.43 14.31
C PRO A 305 -17.25 32.70 12.99
N TYR A 306 -16.36 31.80 12.61
CA TYR A 306 -16.34 31.15 11.31
C TYR A 306 -17.01 29.78 11.33
N ARG A 307 -17.84 29.55 10.32
CA ARG A 307 -18.31 28.22 9.95
C ARG A 307 -17.92 27.95 8.51
N ARG A 308 -17.25 26.85 8.24
CA ARG A 308 -16.73 26.56 6.90
C ARG A 308 -17.34 25.27 6.37
N ILE A 309 -17.70 25.27 5.09
CA ILE A 309 -17.83 24.05 4.28
C ILE A 309 -16.65 24.02 3.34
N ASN A 310 -15.93 22.91 3.32
CA ASN A 310 -14.79 22.72 2.43
C ASN A 310 -15.05 21.50 1.54
N ILE A 311 -14.74 21.62 0.27
CA ILE A 311 -14.73 20.53 -0.71
C ILE A 311 -13.33 20.49 -1.28
N GLN A 312 -12.58 19.43 -0.99
CA GLN A 312 -11.17 19.30 -1.35
C GLN A 312 -10.95 18.03 -2.17
N MET A 313 -10.19 18.14 -3.26
CA MET A 313 -9.88 17.05 -4.16
C MET A 313 -8.37 16.93 -4.37
N GLN A 314 -7.85 15.73 -4.14
CA GLN A 314 -6.52 15.35 -4.56
C GLN A 314 -6.57 14.96 -6.04
N ALA A 315 -6.40 15.97 -6.91
CA ALA A 315 -6.51 15.80 -8.35
C ALA A 315 -5.42 14.89 -8.92
N LEU A 316 -4.18 15.11 -8.47
CA LEU A 316 -2.99 14.38 -8.88
C LEU A 316 -2.12 14.09 -7.65
N PRO A 317 -1.16 13.15 -7.71
CA PRO A 317 -0.28 12.84 -6.57
C PRO A 317 0.50 14.05 -6.03
N TRP A 318 0.63 15.11 -6.84
CA TRP A 318 1.33 16.35 -6.53
C TRP A 318 0.42 17.59 -6.45
N LEU A 319 -0.88 17.48 -6.75
CA LEU A 319 -1.83 18.60 -6.79
C LEU A 319 -3.08 18.33 -5.94
N GLU A 320 -3.29 19.19 -4.95
CA GLU A 320 -4.53 19.29 -4.18
C GLU A 320 -5.18 20.65 -4.48
N TYR A 321 -6.48 20.66 -4.75
CA TYR A 321 -7.26 21.89 -4.87
C TYR A 321 -8.59 21.75 -4.15
N GLY A 322 -9.18 22.88 -3.77
CA GLY A 322 -10.54 22.83 -3.30
C GLY A 322 -11.24 24.15 -3.15
N LEU A 323 -12.53 24.02 -2.92
CA LEU A 323 -13.48 25.11 -2.82
C LEU A 323 -13.94 25.20 -1.38
N ARG A 324 -14.02 26.42 -0.88
CA ARG A 324 -14.48 26.66 0.48
C ARG A 324 -15.46 27.82 0.54
N TYR A 325 -16.51 27.60 1.32
CA TYR A 325 -17.50 28.60 1.70
C TYR A 325 -17.31 28.91 3.19
N THR A 326 -17.11 30.18 3.52
CA THR A 326 -16.93 30.64 4.90
C THR A 326 -18.05 31.58 5.30
N ASP A 327 -18.86 31.14 6.25
CA ASP A 327 -19.87 31.92 6.93
C ASP A 327 -19.24 32.65 8.12
N ILE A 328 -19.33 33.98 8.12
CA ILE A 328 -18.77 34.88 9.13
C ILE A 328 -19.93 35.44 9.96
N ARG A 329 -20.18 34.82 11.11
CA ARG A 329 -21.45 35.01 11.84
C ARG A 329 -21.62 36.35 12.54
N ASN A 330 -20.53 37.05 12.79
CA ASN A 330 -20.54 38.37 13.42
C ASN A 330 -20.62 39.51 12.38
N ARG A 331 -20.98 39.21 11.12
CA ARG A 331 -21.07 40.18 10.03
C ARG A 331 -22.29 39.90 9.16
N LEU A 332 -23.10 40.92 8.89
CA LEU A 332 -24.17 40.84 7.90
C LEU A 332 -23.61 40.87 6.48
N TYR A 333 -24.28 40.16 5.57
CA TYR A 333 -23.88 40.08 4.15
C TYR A 333 -23.90 41.46 3.47
N GLY A 334 -24.92 42.25 3.75
CA GLY A 334 -25.10 43.60 3.23
C GLY A 334 -26.14 44.38 4.05
N PRO A 335 -26.64 45.51 3.53
CA PRO A 335 -27.72 46.25 4.16
C PRO A 335 -28.94 45.35 4.41
N ALA A 336 -29.59 45.52 5.56
CA ALA A 336 -30.75 44.70 5.93
C ALA A 336 -31.89 44.77 4.89
N SER A 337 -32.03 45.88 4.17
CA SER A 337 -32.99 46.03 3.06
C SER A 337 -32.72 45.10 1.87
N PHE A 338 -31.50 44.59 1.72
CA PHE A 338 -31.09 43.70 0.63
C PHE A 338 -31.00 42.24 1.09
N SER A 339 -30.38 41.99 2.25
CA SER A 339 -30.02 40.64 2.70
C SER A 339 -30.66 40.22 4.03
N GLY A 340 -31.52 41.05 4.63
CA GLY A 340 -32.11 40.75 5.93
C GLY A 340 -31.05 40.52 7.02
N ASP A 341 -31.17 39.41 7.73
CA ASP A 341 -30.27 38.94 8.78
C ASP A 341 -29.21 37.93 8.30
N GLN A 342 -29.09 37.71 6.98
CA GLN A 342 -28.11 36.82 6.38
C GLN A 342 -26.68 37.22 6.78
N THR A 343 -25.91 36.25 7.26
CA THR A 343 -24.49 36.41 7.60
C THR A 343 -23.63 36.48 6.34
N TYR A 344 -22.45 37.10 6.45
CA TYR A 344 -21.52 37.27 5.35
C TYR A 344 -20.93 35.93 4.92
N ILE A 345 -21.03 35.63 3.62
CA ILE A 345 -20.51 34.41 3.01
C ILE A 345 -19.37 34.77 2.07
N ASP A 346 -18.19 34.21 2.35
CA ASP A 346 -17.02 34.31 1.49
C ASP A 346 -16.77 33.00 0.73
N LYS A 347 -16.22 33.11 -0.48
CA LYS A 347 -15.91 31.98 -1.38
C LYS A 347 -14.43 32.01 -1.71
N SER A 348 -13.77 30.86 -1.60
CA SER A 348 -12.34 30.73 -1.89
C SER A 348 -12.02 29.48 -2.69
N LEU A 349 -11.03 29.60 -3.58
CA LEU A 349 -10.31 28.50 -4.20
C LEU A 349 -8.93 28.36 -3.53
N ASP A 350 -8.65 27.18 -3.02
CA ASP A 350 -7.39 26.81 -2.40
C ASP A 350 -6.59 25.91 -3.35
N LEU A 351 -5.27 26.09 -3.41
CA LEU A 351 -4.35 25.32 -4.25
C LEU A 351 -3.13 24.88 -3.46
N LYS A 352 -2.63 23.66 -3.69
CA LYS A 352 -1.43 23.15 -3.05
C LYS A 352 -0.67 22.23 -3.99
N PHE A 353 0.63 22.48 -4.09
CA PHE A 353 1.55 21.79 -4.98
C PHE A 353 2.66 21.14 -4.16
N ARG A 354 2.82 19.83 -4.29
CA ARG A 354 3.98 19.12 -3.74
C ARG A 354 5.14 19.29 -4.69
N LEU A 355 6.24 19.83 -4.19
CA LEU A 355 7.46 20.08 -4.96
C LEU A 355 8.42 18.90 -4.88
N ILE A 356 8.56 18.31 -3.69
CA ILE A 356 9.54 17.25 -3.41
C ILE A 356 8.88 16.18 -2.55
N GLU A 357 9.11 14.91 -2.89
CA GLU A 357 8.71 13.77 -2.07
C GLU A 357 9.67 13.55 -0.91
N GLU A 358 9.12 13.14 0.22
CA GLU A 358 9.93 12.69 1.35
C GLU A 358 10.79 11.50 0.94
N THR A 359 12.03 11.53 1.36
CA THR A 359 12.92 10.36 1.41
C THR A 359 13.54 10.31 2.80
N ASP A 360 14.35 9.29 3.09
CA ASP A 360 15.05 9.12 4.36
C ASP A 360 15.84 10.39 4.76
N TYR A 361 16.43 11.07 3.77
CA TYR A 361 17.34 12.20 3.99
C TYR A 361 16.72 13.58 3.76
N ARG A 362 15.54 13.67 3.12
CA ARG A 362 14.91 14.97 2.83
C ARG A 362 13.43 14.97 3.19
N PRO A 363 12.90 16.08 3.72
CA PRO A 363 11.48 16.19 3.98
C PRO A 363 10.69 16.30 2.67
N GLN A 364 9.41 15.95 2.73
CA GLN A 364 8.45 16.33 1.70
C GLN A 364 8.27 17.85 1.73
N ILE A 365 8.28 18.50 0.57
CA ILE A 365 8.12 19.97 0.48
C ILE A 365 6.91 20.28 -0.37
N ALA A 366 6.08 21.21 0.11
CA ALA A 366 4.94 21.74 -0.64
C ALA A 366 4.87 23.27 -0.52
N ILE A 367 4.26 23.86 -1.54
CA ILE A 367 3.78 25.24 -1.52
C ILE A 367 2.26 25.24 -1.66
N GLY A 368 1.61 26.23 -1.07
CA GLY A 368 0.17 26.35 -1.25
C GLY A 368 -0.34 27.76 -1.04
N MET A 369 -1.59 27.91 -1.43
CA MET A 369 -2.33 29.16 -1.51
C MET A 369 -3.72 28.90 -0.98
N ILE A 370 -4.12 29.68 0.02
CA ILE A 370 -5.48 29.70 0.55
C ILE A 370 -6.14 30.95 -0.02
N ASP A 371 -7.35 30.82 -0.55
CA ASP A 371 -8.06 31.94 -1.20
C ASP A 371 -7.19 32.59 -2.31
N ALA A 372 -6.71 31.74 -3.22
CA ALA A 372 -5.95 32.13 -4.42
C ALA A 372 -6.85 32.87 -5.42
N VAL A 373 -8.12 32.46 -5.48
CA VAL A 373 -9.19 33.10 -6.24
C VAL A 373 -10.42 33.21 -5.34
N GLY A 374 -10.88 34.45 -5.13
CA GLY A 374 -11.97 34.77 -4.21
C GLY A 374 -12.00 36.25 -3.93
N THR A 375 -12.53 36.66 -2.77
CA THR A 375 -12.54 38.08 -2.35
C THR A 375 -11.21 38.52 -1.74
N GLY A 376 -10.29 37.57 -1.50
CA GLY A 376 -8.97 37.81 -0.91
C GLY A 376 -9.01 37.98 0.61
N LEU A 377 -10.18 37.79 1.25
CA LEU A 377 -10.37 37.96 2.69
C LEU A 377 -9.52 36.99 3.53
N PHE A 378 -9.30 35.77 3.02
CA PHE A 378 -8.45 34.76 3.67
C PHE A 378 -7.15 34.51 2.91
N SER A 379 -6.80 35.39 1.97
CA SER A 379 -5.67 35.22 1.07
C SER A 379 -4.38 34.98 1.84
N SER A 380 -3.80 33.81 1.62
CA SER A 380 -2.58 33.39 2.30
C SER A 380 -1.74 32.50 1.41
N GLU A 381 -0.42 32.54 1.60
CA GLU A 381 0.51 31.68 0.91
C GLU A 381 1.43 31.00 1.91
N TYR A 382 1.95 29.82 1.57
CA TYR A 382 2.87 29.11 2.45
C TYR A 382 3.86 28.24 1.69
N ILE A 383 4.99 27.99 2.34
CA ILE A 383 5.92 26.90 2.04
C ILE A 383 6.06 26.05 3.29
N VAL A 384 6.00 24.73 3.13
CA VAL A 384 6.01 23.79 4.24
C VAL A 384 6.84 22.56 3.93
N ALA A 385 7.57 22.10 4.93
CA ALA A 385 8.29 20.84 4.93
C ALA A 385 7.64 19.89 5.95
N SER A 386 7.46 18.62 5.57
CA SER A 386 6.97 17.57 6.48
C SER A 386 7.88 16.35 6.46
N LYS A 387 8.04 15.71 7.62
CA LYS A 387 8.89 14.52 7.79
C LYS A 387 8.28 13.59 8.82
N ARG A 388 8.24 12.29 8.52
CA ARG A 388 7.64 11.27 9.36
C ARG A 388 8.72 10.44 10.04
N PHE A 389 8.49 10.12 11.31
CA PHE A 389 9.37 9.27 12.09
C PHE A 389 8.53 8.44 13.06
N GLY A 390 8.42 7.14 12.81
CA GLY A 390 7.56 6.26 13.59
C GLY A 390 6.11 6.75 13.64
N ASP A 391 5.58 6.94 14.84
CA ASP A 391 4.19 7.34 15.06
C ASP A 391 3.97 8.88 14.99
N PHE A 392 5.02 9.64 14.64
CA PHE A 392 4.99 11.10 14.55
C PHE A 392 5.13 11.60 13.11
N ASP A 393 4.39 12.66 12.79
CA ASP A 393 4.51 13.42 11.54
C ASP A 393 4.67 14.90 11.86
N VAL A 394 5.84 15.44 11.53
CA VAL A 394 6.24 16.79 11.92
C VAL A 394 6.16 17.69 10.69
N SER A 395 5.60 18.88 10.84
CA SER A 395 5.50 19.89 9.78
C SER A 395 5.98 21.25 10.24
N GLY A 396 6.72 21.96 9.41
CA GLY A 396 7.18 23.31 9.71
C GLY A 396 7.41 24.12 8.44
N GLY A 397 7.24 25.43 8.53
CA GLY A 397 7.25 26.27 7.34
C GLY A 397 7.13 27.76 7.61
N LEU A 398 6.98 28.51 6.53
CA LEU A 398 6.72 29.95 6.53
C LEU A 398 5.36 30.21 5.90
N ALA A 399 4.56 31.03 6.57
CA ALA A 399 3.27 31.49 6.09
C ALA A 399 3.27 33.00 5.85
N PHE A 400 2.46 33.43 4.89
CA PHE A 400 2.23 34.80 4.46
C PHE A 400 0.72 35.08 4.46
N GLY A 401 0.32 36.35 4.43
CA GLY A 401 -1.09 36.74 4.43
C GLY A 401 -1.76 36.43 5.77
N VAL A 402 -3.03 35.99 5.75
CA VAL A 402 -3.84 35.84 6.96
C VAL A 402 -3.30 34.75 7.90
N ILE A 403 -2.99 33.55 7.40
CA ILE A 403 -2.42 32.49 8.25
C ILE A 403 -0.96 32.77 8.66
N GLY A 404 -0.33 33.80 8.09
CA GLY A 404 1.00 34.30 8.44
C GLY A 404 1.00 35.65 9.17
N ALA A 405 -0.17 36.10 9.66
CA ALA A 405 -0.38 37.47 10.13
C ALA A 405 0.52 37.91 11.29
N GLY A 406 1.17 36.98 12.01
CA GLY A 406 2.16 37.32 13.02
C GLY A 406 3.29 38.22 12.48
N GLY A 407 3.70 38.03 11.22
CA GLY A 407 4.69 38.89 10.55
C GLY A 407 6.07 38.96 11.23
N ASN A 408 6.41 37.99 12.08
CA ASN A 408 7.57 38.08 12.96
C ASN A 408 8.93 37.96 12.25
N VAL A 409 8.98 37.66 10.95
CA VAL A 409 10.21 37.44 10.18
C VAL A 409 10.17 38.20 8.84
N SER A 410 11.31 38.76 8.44
CA SER A 410 11.47 39.39 7.12
C SER A 410 11.28 38.37 5.99
N ASN A 411 10.74 38.83 4.86
CA ASN A 411 10.54 37.95 3.70
C ASN A 411 11.89 37.48 3.12
N PRO A 412 12.21 36.17 3.10
CA PRO A 412 13.47 35.68 2.55
C PRO A 412 13.59 35.94 1.04
N LEU A 413 12.46 36.04 0.32
CA LEU A 413 12.45 36.39 -1.11
C LEU A 413 12.80 37.87 -1.37
N GLY A 414 12.79 38.70 -0.33
CA GLY A 414 13.23 40.09 -0.38
C GLY A 414 14.70 40.29 -0.76
N VAL A 415 15.52 39.23 -0.68
CA VAL A 415 16.91 39.24 -1.16
C VAL A 415 16.97 39.32 -2.69
N PHE A 416 16.02 38.71 -3.38
CA PHE A 416 16.00 38.72 -4.84
C PHE A 416 15.44 40.03 -5.41
N THR A 417 14.37 40.56 -4.81
CA THR A 417 13.78 41.83 -5.25
C THR A 417 12.96 42.51 -4.14
N ASP A 418 12.96 43.85 -4.13
CA ASP A 418 12.22 44.66 -3.15
C ASP A 418 10.71 44.47 -3.21
N ARG A 419 10.16 43.92 -4.31
CA ARG A 419 8.72 43.65 -4.44
C ARG A 419 8.20 42.73 -3.33
N PHE A 420 9.04 41.82 -2.84
CA PHE A 420 8.66 40.82 -1.85
C PHE A 420 8.67 41.38 -0.43
N LYS A 421 9.37 42.48 -0.19
CA LYS A 421 9.49 43.08 1.16
C LYS A 421 8.16 43.66 1.65
N ASN A 422 7.36 44.24 0.75
CA ASN A 422 6.14 44.96 1.10
C ASN A 422 4.92 44.38 0.37
N ARG A 423 3.88 43.97 1.11
CA ARG A 423 2.63 43.49 0.51
C ARG A 423 1.85 44.66 -0.08
N ARG A 424 1.67 44.66 -1.40
CA ARG A 424 0.86 45.67 -2.09
C ARG A 424 -0.62 45.35 -1.92
N ARG A 425 -1.48 46.38 -1.89
CA ARG A 425 -2.93 46.20 -1.90
C ARG A 425 -3.36 45.86 -3.33
N SER A 426 -4.06 44.75 -3.53
CA SER A 426 -4.72 44.42 -4.80
C SER A 426 -6.19 44.77 -4.74
N ASP A 427 -6.72 45.33 -5.83
CA ASP A 427 -8.16 45.49 -6.01
C ASP A 427 -8.72 44.25 -6.73
N VAL A 428 -9.40 43.40 -5.97
CA VAL A 428 -10.10 42.21 -6.47
C VAL A 428 -11.61 42.43 -6.57
N GLY A 429 -12.12 43.64 -6.31
CA GLY A 429 -13.54 43.96 -6.34
C GLY A 429 -14.40 43.03 -5.48
N GLN A 430 -15.44 42.44 -6.08
CA GLN A 430 -16.34 41.45 -5.45
C GLN A 430 -15.82 40.00 -5.56
N GLY A 431 -14.55 39.83 -5.93
CA GLY A 431 -13.87 38.55 -6.09
C GLY A 431 -13.82 38.00 -7.53
N GLY A 432 -13.25 36.80 -7.69
CA GLY A 432 -13.14 36.11 -8.98
C GLY A 432 -11.93 36.51 -9.84
N LYS A 433 -11.05 37.38 -9.33
CA LYS A 433 -9.77 37.75 -9.99
C LYS A 433 -8.59 37.27 -9.12
N PRO A 434 -7.60 36.55 -9.68
CA PRO A 434 -6.42 36.15 -8.92
C PRO A 434 -5.54 37.37 -8.59
N ALA A 435 -5.19 37.53 -7.32
CA ALA A 435 -4.35 38.63 -6.82
C ALA A 435 -2.84 38.35 -6.96
N VAL A 436 -2.40 37.93 -8.15
CA VAL A 436 -1.05 37.38 -8.42
C VAL A 436 0.10 38.30 -7.96
N THR A 437 -0.11 39.62 -7.98
CA THR A 437 0.88 40.63 -7.58
C THR A 437 1.14 40.69 -6.07
N THR A 438 0.29 40.07 -5.26
CA THR A 438 0.37 40.07 -3.78
C THR A 438 0.95 38.78 -3.20
N TRP A 439 1.05 37.73 -4.00
CA TRP A 439 1.48 36.41 -3.55
C TRP A 439 2.93 36.41 -3.07
N PHE A 440 3.15 35.79 -1.90
CA PHE A 440 4.46 35.68 -1.25
C PHE A 440 5.15 37.04 -1.00
N THR A 441 4.37 38.11 -0.83
CA THR A 441 4.88 39.45 -0.49
C THR A 441 4.51 39.87 0.93
N GLY A 442 5.33 40.73 1.52
CA GLY A 442 5.22 41.16 2.93
C GLY A 442 5.98 40.27 3.89
N GLN A 443 5.94 40.62 5.18
CA GLN A 443 6.55 39.81 6.25
C GLN A 443 5.95 38.40 6.28
N ALA A 444 6.77 37.45 6.70
CA ALA A 444 6.39 36.06 6.90
C ALA A 444 6.30 35.75 8.40
N SER A 445 5.60 34.68 8.75
CA SER A 445 5.67 34.11 10.10
C SER A 445 5.95 32.61 10.05
N PRO A 446 6.91 32.11 10.84
CA PRO A 446 7.17 30.68 10.94
C PRO A 446 6.07 29.98 11.72
N PHE A 447 5.82 28.73 11.34
CA PHE A 447 4.96 27.81 12.09
C PHE A 447 5.61 26.44 12.20
N PHE A 448 5.15 25.68 13.19
CA PHE A 448 5.59 24.32 13.43
C PHE A 448 4.44 23.51 14.02
N GLY A 449 4.40 22.21 13.79
CA GLY A 449 3.51 21.34 14.51
C GLY A 449 3.77 19.87 14.29
N VAL A 450 3.13 19.07 15.12
CA VAL A 450 3.31 17.63 15.19
C VAL A 450 1.94 16.98 15.22
N GLN A 451 1.79 15.96 14.39
CA GLN A 451 0.73 14.99 14.49
C GLN A 451 1.29 13.70 15.08
N TRP A 452 0.57 13.12 16.05
CA TRP A 452 0.96 11.89 16.72
C TRP A 452 -0.17 10.86 16.62
N LEU A 453 0.13 9.69 16.06
CA LEU A 453 -0.74 8.53 16.12
C LEU A 453 -0.65 7.94 17.53
N THR A 454 -1.73 8.06 18.30
CA THR A 454 -1.71 7.62 19.70
C THR A 454 -1.74 6.09 19.80
N PRO A 455 -1.32 5.52 20.93
CA PRO A 455 -1.50 4.10 21.20
C PRO A 455 -2.98 3.65 21.25
N TRP A 456 -3.92 4.59 21.40
CA TRP A 456 -5.34 4.28 21.38
C TRP A 456 -5.83 4.14 19.93
N PRO A 457 -6.55 3.04 19.62
CA PRO A 457 -7.07 2.83 18.28
C PRO A 457 -7.88 4.04 17.79
N ASN A 458 -7.59 4.48 16.56
CA ASN A 458 -8.30 5.54 15.85
C ASN A 458 -8.18 6.97 16.42
N TRP A 459 -7.33 7.19 17.43
CA TRP A 459 -7.09 8.52 18.00
C TRP A 459 -5.77 9.11 17.52
N ILE A 460 -5.84 10.36 17.07
CA ILE A 460 -4.70 11.14 16.61
C ILE A 460 -4.66 12.45 17.39
N ALA A 461 -3.50 12.80 17.93
CA ALA A 461 -3.27 14.08 18.58
C ALA A 461 -2.53 15.03 17.64
N LYS A 462 -2.87 16.31 17.70
CA LYS A 462 -2.22 17.39 16.96
C LYS A 462 -1.86 18.52 17.91
N VAL A 463 -0.64 19.04 17.76
CA VAL A 463 -0.20 20.27 18.40
C VAL A 463 0.49 21.13 17.36
N GLU A 464 0.16 22.41 17.30
CA GLU A 464 0.82 23.37 16.42
C GLU A 464 1.14 24.67 17.15
N TYR A 465 2.23 25.29 16.75
CA TYR A 465 2.50 26.70 16.96
C TYR A 465 2.09 27.45 15.68
N SER A 466 1.03 28.26 15.79
CA SER A 466 0.42 28.96 14.66
C SER A 466 1.20 30.23 14.29
N ALA A 467 1.39 30.41 12.99
CA ALA A 467 1.90 31.65 12.41
C ALA A 467 0.83 32.77 12.36
N ASN A 468 -0.44 32.42 12.57
CA ASN A 468 -1.53 33.37 12.61
C ASN A 468 -1.52 34.13 13.94
N ASP A 469 -1.76 35.44 13.86
CA ASP A 469 -2.10 36.26 15.00
C ASP A 469 -3.54 36.74 14.84
N GLY A 470 -4.45 36.13 15.59
CA GLY A 470 -5.89 36.44 15.55
C GLY A 470 -6.21 37.88 15.92
N SER A 471 -5.31 38.58 16.63
CA SER A 471 -5.46 40.01 16.90
C SER A 471 -5.24 40.89 15.65
N LEU A 472 -4.56 40.34 14.64
CA LEU A 472 -4.19 40.97 13.38
C LEU A 472 -5.01 40.45 12.19
N GLU A 473 -5.96 39.53 12.40
CA GLU A 473 -6.90 39.07 11.35
C GLU A 473 -7.70 40.27 10.80
N PRO A 474 -7.51 40.65 9.52
CA PRO A 474 -8.09 41.89 9.00
C PRO A 474 -9.60 41.75 8.77
N TYR A 475 -10.41 42.31 9.67
CA TYR A 475 -11.76 42.75 9.30
C TYR A 475 -11.65 44.05 8.51
N LEU A 476 -11.64 43.95 7.18
CA LEU A 476 -11.62 45.12 6.29
C LEU A 476 -13.04 45.53 5.89
N SER A 477 -13.69 46.31 6.75
CA SER A 477 -14.39 47.57 6.40
C SER A 477 -15.13 48.12 7.64
N GLY A 478 -14.75 49.33 8.10
CA GLY A 478 -15.61 50.15 8.97
C GLY A 478 -15.52 49.91 10.49
N THR A 479 -14.82 50.84 11.15
CA THR A 479 -15.09 51.44 12.49
C THR A 479 -15.24 50.59 13.77
N ILE A 480 -15.36 49.26 13.75
CA ILE A 480 -15.42 48.46 15.00
C ILE A 480 -14.36 47.35 15.00
N ARG A 481 -13.30 47.56 15.78
CA ARG A 481 -12.25 46.55 16.06
C ARG A 481 -12.79 45.49 17.02
N SER A 482 -13.36 44.41 16.52
CA SER A 482 -13.47 43.18 17.31
C SER A 482 -12.13 42.45 17.25
N ILE A 483 -11.18 42.83 18.12
CA ILE A 483 -9.94 42.07 18.31
C ILE A 483 -10.33 40.68 18.79
N GLN A 484 -10.03 39.63 18.02
CA GLN A 484 -10.11 38.28 18.57
C GLN A 484 -8.96 38.16 19.58
N PRO A 485 -9.24 37.98 20.88
CA PRO A 485 -8.17 37.84 21.84
C PRO A 485 -7.28 36.65 21.45
N GLN A 486 -5.99 36.72 21.73
CA GLN A 486 -5.08 35.60 21.52
C GLN A 486 -4.26 35.42 22.79
N ARG A 487 -4.55 34.35 23.53
CA ARG A 487 -3.85 34.02 24.79
C ARG A 487 -2.62 33.17 24.54
N SER A 488 -2.64 32.37 23.48
CA SER A 488 -1.55 31.48 23.09
C SER A 488 -1.50 31.34 21.58
N ARG A 489 -0.29 31.17 21.02
CA ARG A 489 -0.09 30.73 19.62
C ARG A 489 -0.09 29.21 19.47
N VAL A 490 -0.11 28.48 20.58
CA VAL A 490 -0.17 27.02 20.58
C VAL A 490 -1.61 26.56 20.52
N ASN A 491 -1.93 25.78 19.48
CA ASN A 491 -3.22 25.14 19.29
C ASN A 491 -3.06 23.62 19.50
N ALA A 492 -4.10 22.97 20.00
CA ALA A 492 -4.12 21.52 20.22
C ALA A 492 -5.45 20.92 19.80
N ALA A 493 -5.43 19.73 19.19
CA ALA A 493 -6.62 19.03 18.75
C ALA A 493 -6.47 17.51 18.86
N LEU A 494 -7.61 16.84 18.99
CA LEU A 494 -7.76 15.40 18.84
C LEU A 494 -8.62 15.13 17.60
N VAL A 495 -8.24 14.10 16.85
CA VAL A 495 -8.99 13.59 15.72
C VAL A 495 -9.34 12.13 16.00
N TYR A 496 -10.62 11.81 15.90
CA TYR A 496 -11.14 10.45 16.00
C TYR A 496 -11.55 9.96 14.62
N GLN A 497 -10.87 8.91 14.15
CA GLN A 497 -11.14 8.27 12.87
C GLN A 497 -12.14 7.13 13.06
N MET A 498 -13.43 7.41 12.90
CA MET A 498 -14.46 6.40 13.13
C MET A 498 -14.29 5.20 12.18
N ASN A 499 -13.92 5.47 10.94
CA ASN A 499 -13.66 4.49 9.87
C ASN A 499 -12.85 5.17 8.75
N ASP A 500 -12.62 4.49 7.63
CA ASP A 500 -11.82 5.02 6.52
C ASP A 500 -12.50 6.13 5.70
N TRP A 501 -13.67 6.62 6.11
CA TRP A 501 -14.41 7.68 5.41
C TRP A 501 -14.99 8.79 6.31
N VAL A 502 -14.89 8.67 7.65
CA VAL A 502 -15.39 9.67 8.62
C VAL A 502 -14.34 9.99 9.68
N ASP A 503 -13.99 11.26 9.80
CA ASP A 503 -13.21 11.80 10.92
C ASP A 503 -14.01 12.87 11.68
N PHE A 504 -13.85 12.85 13.00
CA PHE A 504 -14.28 13.94 13.88
C PHE A 504 -13.06 14.63 14.47
N SER A 505 -13.02 15.96 14.46
CA SER A 505 -11.96 16.75 15.09
C SER A 505 -12.51 17.65 16.18
N PHE A 506 -11.77 17.75 17.29
CA PHE A 506 -12.09 18.61 18.42
C PHE A 506 -10.81 19.25 18.95
N GLY A 507 -10.83 20.52 19.31
CA GLY A 507 -9.61 21.17 19.76
C GLY A 507 -9.82 22.55 20.37
N LEU A 508 -8.69 23.16 20.69
CA LEU A 508 -8.55 24.49 21.24
C LEU A 508 -7.57 25.29 20.39
N GLU A 509 -8.02 26.46 19.96
CA GLU A 509 -7.21 27.47 19.27
C GLU A 509 -7.05 28.71 20.16
N ARG A 510 -5.95 29.45 19.97
CA ARG A 510 -5.71 30.76 20.60
C ARG A 510 -5.70 30.74 22.15
N GLY A 511 -5.64 29.55 22.75
CA GLY A 511 -5.69 29.32 24.20
C GLY A 511 -7.08 29.42 24.85
N TYR A 512 -8.17 29.57 24.09
CA TYR A 512 -9.54 29.59 24.65
C TYR A 512 -10.65 29.23 23.65
N GLN A 513 -10.39 29.29 22.35
CA GLN A 513 -11.40 29.12 21.33
C GLN A 513 -11.59 27.63 21.04
N PHE A 514 -12.77 27.09 21.32
CA PHE A 514 -13.09 25.72 20.94
C PHE A 514 -13.30 25.60 19.43
N ILE A 515 -12.82 24.49 18.88
CA ILE A 515 -13.04 24.10 17.49
C ILE A 515 -13.62 22.69 17.40
N ALA A 516 -14.44 22.49 16.38
CA ALA A 516 -14.97 21.18 16.03
C ALA A 516 -15.06 21.02 14.51
N GLY A 517 -14.91 19.78 14.05
CA GLY A 517 -15.02 19.45 12.63
C GLY A 517 -15.56 18.06 12.38
N LEU A 518 -16.33 17.93 11.31
CA LEU A 518 -16.71 16.67 10.69
C LEU A 518 -16.06 16.64 9.30
N ASN A 519 -15.37 15.56 9.00
CA ASN A 519 -14.76 15.33 7.70
C ASN A 519 -15.25 14.00 7.11
N LEU A 520 -15.75 14.05 5.88
CA LEU A 520 -16.13 12.91 5.08
C LEU A 520 -15.19 12.79 3.90
N HIS A 521 -14.66 11.61 3.62
CA HIS A 521 -13.74 11.42 2.50
C HIS A 521 -13.88 10.07 1.81
N THR A 522 -13.60 10.04 0.50
CA THR A 522 -13.64 8.83 -0.33
C THR A 522 -12.55 8.91 -1.40
N SER A 523 -12.18 7.76 -1.97
CA SER A 523 -11.40 7.72 -3.20
C SER A 523 -12.35 7.56 -4.39
N LEU A 524 -12.15 8.34 -5.44
CA LEU A 524 -12.86 8.21 -6.72
C LEU A 524 -12.22 7.12 -7.61
N ASN A 525 -10.98 6.72 -7.29
CA ASN A 525 -10.19 5.76 -8.07
C ASN A 525 -10.32 4.32 -7.53
N LYS A 526 -10.87 4.13 -6.34
CA LYS A 526 -11.14 2.82 -5.71
C LYS A 526 -12.64 2.70 -5.40
N LYS A 527 -13.15 1.47 -5.26
CA LYS A 527 -14.59 1.09 -5.12
C LYS A 527 -15.45 2.17 -4.41
N PRO A 528 -16.72 2.38 -4.85
CA PRO A 528 -17.61 3.39 -4.27
C PRO A 528 -17.78 3.21 -2.76
N LEU A 529 -18.13 4.31 -2.07
CA LEU A 529 -18.43 4.38 -0.63
C LEU A 529 -19.06 3.07 -0.11
N PRO A 530 -18.63 2.58 1.07
CA PRO A 530 -19.15 1.33 1.62
C PRO A 530 -20.67 1.39 1.64
N LYS A 531 -21.31 0.38 1.05
CA LYS A 531 -22.76 0.27 1.01
C LYS A 531 -23.22 -0.01 2.44
N ILE A 532 -23.56 1.04 3.19
CA ILE A 532 -23.91 0.98 4.62
C ILE A 532 -25.15 0.08 4.85
N LEU A 533 -25.96 -0.11 3.81
CA LEU A 533 -27.11 -1.01 3.81
C LEU A 533 -26.76 -2.46 3.45
N ASP A 534 -25.56 -2.72 2.93
CA ASP A 534 -25.09 -4.08 2.65
C ASP A 534 -24.67 -4.76 3.95
N ARG A 535 -25.01 -6.04 4.07
CA ARG A 535 -24.60 -6.86 5.20
C ARG A 535 -23.06 -6.99 5.24
N PRO A 536 -22.42 -7.06 6.42
CA PRO A 536 -20.98 -7.28 6.50
C PRO A 536 -20.59 -8.59 5.81
N LEU A 537 -19.37 -8.64 5.26
CA LEU A 537 -18.82 -9.88 4.69
C LEU A 537 -18.64 -10.91 5.82
N PRO A 538 -18.92 -12.20 5.57
CA PRO A 538 -18.56 -13.26 6.50
C PRO A 538 -17.06 -13.24 6.79
N VAL A 539 -16.70 -13.32 8.07
CA VAL A 539 -15.30 -13.34 8.51
C VAL A 539 -14.73 -14.72 8.23
N ILE A 540 -13.70 -14.79 7.37
CA ILE A 540 -12.94 -16.03 7.19
C ILE A 540 -12.17 -16.28 8.48
N THR A 541 -12.54 -17.33 9.20
CA THR A 541 -11.78 -17.80 10.36
C THR A 541 -10.84 -18.88 9.84
N PRO A 542 -9.51 -18.74 9.94
CA PRO A 542 -8.59 -19.80 9.54
C PRO A 542 -8.93 -21.06 10.34
N GLN A 543 -9.34 -22.14 9.67
CA GLN A 543 -9.40 -23.42 10.34
C GLN A 543 -7.96 -23.86 10.62
N PRO A 544 -7.64 -24.29 11.85
CA PRO A 544 -6.32 -24.85 12.13
C PRO A 544 -6.09 -26.04 11.21
N VAL A 545 -5.00 -26.00 10.45
CA VAL A 545 -4.52 -27.14 9.67
C VAL A 545 -4.36 -28.30 10.64
N GLN A 546 -5.09 -29.39 10.43
CA GLN A 546 -4.95 -30.59 11.25
C GLN A 546 -3.52 -31.13 11.08
N GLY A 547 -2.67 -30.79 12.05
CA GLY A 547 -1.25 -31.10 12.01
C GLY A 547 -0.55 -30.82 13.33
N SER A 548 -1.24 -30.98 14.46
CA SER A 548 -0.69 -31.18 15.82
C SER A 548 -1.87 -31.40 16.77
N PRO A 549 -2.04 -32.58 17.39
CA PRO A 549 -2.96 -32.70 18.51
C PRO A 549 -2.45 -31.79 19.63
N PRO A 550 -3.32 -31.02 20.32
CA PRO A 550 -2.92 -30.43 21.58
C PRO A 550 -2.42 -31.55 22.51
N LEU A 551 -1.19 -31.43 22.99
CA LEU A 551 -0.71 -32.18 24.14
C LEU A 551 -1.72 -31.91 25.26
N ASN A 552 -2.50 -32.94 25.59
CA ASN A 552 -3.58 -33.00 26.59
C ASN A 552 -5.01 -32.84 26.05
N SER A 553 -5.46 -33.80 25.25
CA SER A 553 -6.86 -34.27 25.32
C SER A 553 -6.91 -35.79 25.23
N ARG A 554 -7.26 -36.44 26.35
CA ARG A 554 -7.60 -37.87 26.41
C ARG A 554 -8.99 -38.14 25.81
N SER A 555 -9.23 -37.66 24.60
CA SER A 555 -10.48 -37.87 23.87
C SER A 555 -10.20 -37.92 22.37
N ALA A 556 -9.21 -38.72 21.99
CA ALA A 556 -8.94 -39.11 20.60
C ALA A 556 -9.42 -40.55 20.35
N GLU A 557 -10.57 -40.90 20.91
CA GLU A 557 -11.36 -42.05 20.48
C GLU A 557 -12.68 -41.49 19.95
N SER A 558 -13.00 -41.83 18.69
CA SER A 558 -14.29 -41.63 18.02
C SER A 558 -14.60 -40.22 17.48
N MET A 559 -13.94 -39.82 16.40
CA MET A 559 -14.51 -38.87 15.41
C MET A 559 -14.16 -39.28 13.97
N THR A 560 -14.57 -40.49 13.57
CA THR A 560 -15.03 -40.71 12.19
C THR A 560 -16.49 -40.24 12.15
N ASP A 561 -16.72 -38.93 12.22
CA ASP A 561 -18.07 -38.40 12.12
C ASP A 561 -18.43 -38.33 10.62
N ASN A 562 -19.14 -39.37 10.19
CA ASN A 562 -19.84 -39.47 8.91
C ASN A 562 -21.03 -38.49 8.85
N ARG A 563 -20.86 -37.26 9.38
CA ARG A 563 -21.85 -36.19 9.27
C ARG A 563 -21.83 -35.71 7.83
N GLN A 564 -22.89 -36.02 7.10
CA GLN A 564 -23.17 -35.35 5.83
C GLN A 564 -23.01 -33.83 6.02
N PRO A 565 -22.31 -33.13 5.12
CA PRO A 565 -22.18 -31.69 5.20
C PRO A 565 -23.57 -31.05 5.21
N ASP A 566 -23.75 -30.01 6.01
CA ASP A 566 -25.05 -29.31 6.12
C ASP A 566 -25.30 -28.45 4.87
N TRP A 567 -25.61 -29.10 3.75
CA TRP A 567 -25.89 -28.46 2.47
C TRP A 567 -27.04 -27.47 2.57
N ARG A 568 -28.01 -27.76 3.44
CA ARG A 568 -29.16 -26.89 3.69
C ARG A 568 -28.75 -25.64 4.48
N GLY A 569 -27.88 -25.78 5.48
CA GLY A 569 -27.30 -24.64 6.19
C GLY A 569 -26.46 -23.76 5.26
N ILE A 570 -25.63 -24.38 4.41
CA ILE A 570 -24.82 -23.68 3.40
C ILE A 570 -25.72 -22.91 2.42
N SER A 571 -26.78 -23.54 1.89
CA SER A 571 -27.68 -22.88 0.96
C SER A 571 -28.42 -21.70 1.60
N VAL A 572 -29.00 -21.89 2.80
CA VAL A 572 -29.68 -20.81 3.55
C VAL A 572 -28.73 -19.63 3.78
N GLU A 573 -27.49 -19.90 4.16
CA GLU A 573 -26.52 -18.85 4.43
C GLU A 573 -26.08 -18.13 3.15
N ILE A 574 -25.85 -18.86 2.06
CA ILE A 574 -25.59 -18.31 0.72
C ILE A 574 -26.74 -17.39 0.29
N GLU A 575 -27.98 -17.85 0.37
CA GLU A 575 -29.15 -17.05 0.01
C GLU A 575 -29.28 -15.80 0.88
N ARG A 576 -28.98 -15.94 2.18
CA ARG A 576 -29.03 -14.85 3.16
C ARG A 576 -28.00 -13.74 2.88
N VAL A 577 -26.81 -14.09 2.39
CA VAL A 577 -25.71 -13.11 2.16
C VAL A 577 -25.61 -12.62 0.72
N SER A 578 -25.96 -13.45 -0.25
CA SER A 578 -25.87 -13.12 -1.69
C SER A 578 -27.19 -12.60 -2.26
N LEU A 579 -28.32 -12.89 -1.60
CA LEU A 579 -29.68 -12.69 -2.11
C LEU A 579 -29.96 -13.43 -3.44
N TRP A 580 -29.11 -14.37 -3.84
CA TRP A 580 -29.32 -15.26 -4.98
C TRP A 580 -29.87 -16.59 -4.48
N ARG A 581 -30.87 -17.14 -5.18
CA ARG A 581 -31.47 -18.42 -4.83
C ARG A 581 -30.60 -19.57 -5.30
N VAL A 582 -30.27 -20.47 -4.39
CA VAL A 582 -29.50 -21.67 -4.72
C VAL A 582 -30.43 -22.71 -5.32
N GLU A 583 -30.08 -23.21 -6.50
CA GLU A 583 -30.78 -24.32 -7.16
C GLU A 583 -30.29 -25.66 -6.60
N THR A 584 -28.99 -25.92 -6.73
CA THR A 584 -28.34 -27.14 -6.27
C THR A 584 -26.96 -26.85 -5.70
N ILE A 585 -26.54 -27.70 -4.76
CA ILE A 585 -25.15 -27.83 -4.32
C ILE A 585 -24.79 -29.29 -4.54
N GLU A 586 -23.86 -29.52 -5.46
CA GLU A 586 -23.40 -30.86 -5.85
C GLU A 586 -21.94 -31.03 -5.49
N ARG A 587 -21.61 -32.15 -4.84
CA ARG A 587 -20.23 -32.51 -4.54
C ARG A 587 -19.70 -33.46 -5.61
N GLN A 588 -18.57 -33.10 -6.22
CA GLN A 588 -17.81 -33.94 -7.13
C GLN A 588 -16.37 -34.09 -6.60
N ASN A 589 -16.08 -35.19 -5.92
CA ASN A 589 -14.78 -35.43 -5.26
C ASN A 589 -14.39 -34.32 -4.26
N THR A 590 -13.40 -33.49 -4.60
CA THR A 590 -12.89 -32.34 -3.83
C THR A 590 -13.44 -31.00 -4.33
N GLU A 591 -14.37 -31.04 -5.29
CA GLU A 591 -15.04 -29.86 -5.84
C GLU A 591 -16.49 -29.76 -5.37
N LEU A 592 -16.92 -28.54 -5.04
CA LEU A 592 -18.33 -28.20 -4.84
C LEU A 592 -18.84 -27.31 -5.97
N ILE A 593 -19.90 -27.76 -6.61
CA ILE A 593 -20.60 -27.07 -7.69
C ILE A 593 -21.88 -26.47 -7.13
N VAL A 594 -21.99 -25.15 -7.15
CA VAL A 594 -23.19 -24.41 -6.71
C VAL A 594 -23.86 -23.80 -7.92
N ARG A 595 -25.12 -24.16 -8.15
CA ARG A 595 -25.97 -23.61 -9.21
C ARG A 595 -26.99 -22.66 -8.61
N PHE A 596 -27.24 -21.54 -9.28
CA PHE A 596 -28.22 -20.54 -8.86
C PHE A 596 -29.43 -20.53 -9.81
N LEU A 597 -30.64 -20.46 -9.25
CA LEU A 597 -31.89 -20.34 -10.02
C LEU A 597 -32.02 -18.99 -10.72
N SER A 598 -31.54 -17.93 -10.07
CA SER A 598 -31.48 -16.60 -10.63
C SER A 598 -30.40 -15.78 -9.92
N THR A 599 -29.66 -15.01 -10.71
CA THR A 599 -28.56 -14.14 -10.27
C THR A 599 -28.83 -12.66 -10.57
N PRO A 600 -30.00 -12.10 -10.20
CA PRO A 600 -30.33 -10.72 -10.54
C PRO A 600 -29.41 -9.73 -9.82
N GLY A 601 -29.01 -8.68 -10.54
CA GLY A 601 -28.50 -7.44 -9.95
C GLY A 601 -27.14 -6.95 -10.47
N VAL A 602 -26.87 -5.68 -10.17
CA VAL A 602 -25.52 -5.10 -10.24
C VAL A 602 -24.65 -5.67 -9.11
N TYR A 603 -23.31 -5.66 -9.30
CA TYR A 603 -22.31 -6.15 -8.34
C TYR A 603 -22.21 -7.68 -8.18
N ALA A 604 -22.30 -8.43 -9.28
CA ALA A 604 -22.13 -9.89 -9.27
C ALA A 604 -20.84 -10.34 -8.55
N GLN A 605 -19.73 -9.65 -8.76
CA GLN A 605 -18.45 -9.98 -8.12
C GLN A 605 -18.50 -9.94 -6.60
N ASP A 606 -19.05 -8.87 -6.00
CA ASP A 606 -19.18 -8.76 -4.54
C ASP A 606 -20.06 -9.89 -3.97
N ARG A 607 -21.05 -10.35 -4.74
CA ARG A 607 -21.92 -11.47 -4.35
C ARG A 607 -21.21 -12.81 -4.47
N ILE A 608 -20.46 -13.04 -5.56
CA ILE A 608 -19.61 -14.22 -5.74
C ILE A 608 -18.59 -14.32 -4.61
N GLU A 609 -17.95 -13.22 -4.22
CA GLU A 609 -17.01 -13.18 -3.08
C GLU A 609 -17.70 -13.59 -1.75
N ARG A 610 -18.94 -13.14 -1.52
CA ARG A 610 -19.72 -13.53 -0.33
C ARG A 610 -20.05 -15.02 -0.35
N VAL A 611 -20.49 -15.55 -1.49
CA VAL A 611 -20.74 -16.98 -1.69
C VAL A 611 -19.47 -17.77 -1.40
N GLY A 612 -18.34 -17.37 -2.01
CA GLY A 612 -17.04 -18.01 -1.80
C GLY A 612 -16.59 -18.02 -0.33
N ARG A 613 -16.86 -16.95 0.43
CA ARG A 613 -16.56 -16.92 1.87
C ARG A 613 -17.39 -17.91 2.68
N ILE A 614 -18.69 -18.03 2.39
CA ILE A 614 -19.56 -19.01 3.04
C ILE A 614 -19.11 -20.43 2.70
N LEU A 615 -18.86 -20.69 1.42
CA LEU A 615 -18.36 -21.98 0.97
C LEU A 615 -17.03 -22.31 1.64
N HIS A 616 -16.07 -21.40 1.69
CA HIS A 616 -14.79 -21.63 2.34
C HIS A 616 -14.93 -21.91 3.85
N GLN A 617 -15.84 -21.23 4.54
CA GLN A 617 -16.03 -21.38 5.98
C GLN A 617 -16.79 -22.65 6.38
N MET A 618 -17.79 -23.03 5.58
CA MET A 618 -18.77 -24.07 5.94
C MET A 618 -18.58 -25.38 5.17
N SER A 619 -17.75 -25.41 4.13
CA SER A 619 -17.49 -26.65 3.39
C SER A 619 -16.59 -27.61 4.18
N PRO A 620 -16.68 -28.92 3.91
CA PRO A 620 -15.75 -29.91 4.44
C PRO A 620 -14.28 -29.58 4.13
N PRO A 621 -13.33 -29.94 5.01
CA PRO A 621 -11.91 -29.58 4.87
C PRO A 621 -11.21 -30.24 3.67
N ASP A 622 -11.81 -31.26 3.09
CA ASP A 622 -11.34 -31.97 1.89
C ASP A 622 -11.80 -31.33 0.57
N ILE A 623 -12.58 -30.24 0.62
CA ILE A 623 -12.94 -29.44 -0.57
C ILE A 623 -11.86 -28.40 -0.85
N ASP A 624 -11.23 -28.48 -2.02
CA ASP A 624 -10.18 -27.57 -2.48
C ASP A 624 -10.62 -26.66 -3.64
N ARG A 625 -11.80 -26.91 -4.22
CA ARG A 625 -12.35 -26.16 -5.36
C ARG A 625 -13.83 -25.84 -5.21
N PHE A 626 -14.22 -24.62 -5.62
CA PHE A 626 -15.61 -24.19 -5.74
C PHE A 626 -15.90 -23.77 -7.19
N THR A 627 -16.95 -24.31 -7.79
CA THR A 627 -17.48 -23.88 -9.08
C THR A 627 -18.86 -23.27 -8.91
N ILE A 628 -19.03 -22.04 -9.37
CA ILE A 628 -20.24 -21.23 -9.21
C ILE A 628 -20.86 -21.04 -10.60
N HIS A 629 -22.02 -21.64 -10.86
CA HIS A 629 -22.79 -21.43 -12.07
C HIS A 629 -23.87 -20.38 -11.82
N LEU A 630 -23.74 -19.24 -12.52
CA LEU A 630 -24.60 -18.06 -12.40
C LEU A 630 -25.80 -18.07 -13.35
#